data_AF-A0A7J3BQN7-F1
#
_entry.id   AF-A0A7J3BQN7-F1
#
_cell.length_a   1.000
_cell.length_b   1.000
_cell.length_c   1.000
_cell.angle_alpha   90.00
_cell.angle_beta   90.00
_cell.angle_gamma   90.00
#
_symmetry.space_group_name_H-M   'P 1'
#
loop_
_entity.id
_entity.type
_entity.pdbx_description
1 polymer ?
#
loop_
_entity_poly.entity_id
_entity_poly.type
_entity_poly.pdbx_seq_one_letter_code
_entity_poly.pdbx_strand_id
1 'polypeptide(L)'
;MFRGELKASVVRRAIESGKAEKLNEEIEYIRFGKPYGKIERGTVITKEKIIWGYPHIPRIFTLKNGIDRNIKTETFYVEEKIDGYNLRIASVGGEIFAFTRGGFLDPFATEKARDMRELKKFFEENPSLVLCCEMIGNTPFTEPTEDFDVKLYVFDIDNGSSYLAPLEKYSLLKKYSINCVPFLGRYNKNQIDVVKKLAFYLNKGKREGMVIKSSDRAQVVKYVTPAADIEDIEKGAYTFFDMPPGFFMQRIFRSSFFIRDFEFDREEYAAKLGAAFYIGLARAISDVANNREIEEEFQLKSIDKKSFERLVAHMGKEIGIKMISSKNENGKWTIRFSKVYKRTTRLIRDFVYGKSQID
;
A
#
# COMPACT_ATOMS: atom_id res chain seq x y z
N MET A 1 -3.28 -19.19 -9.04
CA MET A 1 -4.61 -18.82 -9.59
C MET A 1 -4.41 -18.67 -11.09
N PHE A 2 -4.99 -19.54 -11.92
CA PHE A 2 -4.83 -19.47 -13.37
C PHE A 2 -5.64 -18.29 -13.92
N ARG A 3 -4.96 -17.31 -14.53
CA ARG A 3 -5.57 -16.16 -15.21
C ARG A 3 -5.72 -16.52 -16.69
N GLY A 4 -6.95 -16.84 -17.10
CA GLY A 4 -7.28 -17.18 -18.49
C GLY A 4 -7.83 -15.98 -19.27
N GLU A 5 -8.18 -16.20 -20.53
CA GLU A 5 -8.83 -15.18 -21.37
C GLU A 5 -10.15 -14.69 -20.77
N LEU A 6 -10.33 -13.37 -20.76
CA LEU A 6 -11.53 -12.75 -20.23
C LEU A 6 -12.57 -12.52 -21.33
N LYS A 7 -13.66 -13.29 -21.29
CA LYS A 7 -14.74 -13.18 -22.27
C LYS A 7 -15.45 -11.82 -22.20
N ALA A 8 -15.69 -11.19 -23.35
CA ALA A 8 -16.37 -9.89 -23.43
C ALA A 8 -17.76 -9.87 -22.78
N SER A 9 -18.48 -10.99 -22.76
CA SER A 9 -19.78 -11.13 -22.08
C SER A 9 -19.69 -11.05 -20.56
N VAL A 10 -18.55 -11.43 -19.97
CA VAL A 10 -18.30 -11.29 -18.52
C VAL A 10 -18.10 -9.82 -18.18
N VAL A 11 -17.32 -9.10 -19.00
CA VAL A 11 -17.06 -7.67 -18.82
C VAL A 11 -18.35 -6.85 -18.93
N ARG A 12 -19.19 -7.13 -19.94
CA ARG A 12 -20.50 -6.47 -20.09
C ARG A 12 -21.39 -6.63 -18.85
N ARG A 13 -21.56 -7.86 -18.36
CA ARG A 13 -22.34 -8.14 -17.14
C ARG A 13 -21.75 -7.48 -15.89
N ALA A 14 -20.43 -7.39 -15.78
CA ALA A 14 -19.78 -6.70 -14.67
C ALA A 14 -20.07 -5.19 -14.68
N ILE A 15 -20.14 -4.57 -15.87
CA ILE A 15 -20.52 -3.15 -16.02
C ILE A 15 -22.00 -2.96 -15.66
N GLU A 16 -22.89 -3.77 -16.21
CA GLU A 16 -24.34 -3.71 -15.96
C GLU A 16 -24.68 -3.88 -14.46
N SER A 17 -23.91 -4.70 -13.74
CA SER A 17 -24.07 -4.93 -12.30
C SER A 17 -23.32 -3.94 -11.40
N GLY A 18 -22.71 -2.89 -11.96
CA GLY A 18 -21.97 -1.86 -11.21
C GLY A 18 -20.72 -2.38 -10.49
N LYS A 19 -20.14 -3.49 -10.97
CA LYS A 19 -18.90 -4.08 -10.45
C LYS A 19 -17.67 -3.59 -11.20
N ALA A 20 -17.87 -3.20 -12.46
CA ALA A 20 -16.88 -2.54 -13.30
C ALA A 20 -17.44 -1.24 -13.89
N GLU A 21 -16.57 -0.33 -14.27
CA GLU A 21 -16.92 0.95 -14.89
C GLU A 21 -15.98 1.27 -16.05
N LYS A 22 -16.48 1.99 -17.05
CA LYS A 22 -15.69 2.54 -18.14
C LYS A 22 -15.19 3.92 -17.72
N LEU A 23 -13.89 4.15 -17.86
CA LEU A 23 -13.23 5.40 -17.56
C LEU A 23 -12.50 5.90 -18.81
N ASN A 24 -12.47 7.21 -18.97
CA ASN A 24 -11.77 7.88 -20.05
C ASN A 24 -10.99 9.07 -19.46
N GLU A 25 -9.68 8.87 -19.29
CA GLU A 25 -8.77 9.87 -18.73
C GLU A 25 -7.68 10.20 -19.77
N GLU A 26 -6.40 9.92 -19.49
CA GLU A 26 -5.37 9.93 -20.54
C GLU A 26 -5.52 8.74 -21.50
N ILE A 27 -6.18 7.68 -21.04
CA ILE A 27 -6.51 6.49 -21.82
C ILE A 27 -7.94 6.04 -21.51
N GLU A 28 -8.54 5.32 -22.46
CA GLU A 28 -9.79 4.59 -22.25
C GLU A 28 -9.49 3.23 -21.59
N TYR A 29 -10.15 2.95 -20.48
CA TYR A 29 -10.00 1.68 -19.78
C TYR A 29 -11.25 1.27 -19.01
N ILE A 30 -11.35 -0.03 -18.70
CA ILE A 30 -12.39 -0.57 -17.82
C ILE A 30 -11.73 -0.91 -16.49
N ARG A 31 -12.33 -0.44 -15.39
CA ARG A 31 -11.86 -0.69 -14.02
C ARG A 31 -12.84 -1.56 -13.26
N PHE A 32 -12.36 -2.63 -12.62
CA PHE A 32 -13.13 -3.43 -11.67
C PHE A 32 -13.05 -2.84 -10.26
N GLY A 33 -14.05 -2.05 -9.87
CA GLY A 33 -14.11 -1.44 -8.54
C GLY A 33 -14.39 -2.43 -7.41
N LYS A 34 -14.97 -3.59 -7.72
CA LYS A 34 -15.28 -4.70 -6.80
C LYS A 34 -14.82 -6.03 -7.41
N PRO A 35 -14.53 -7.06 -6.59
CA PRO A 35 -14.25 -8.39 -7.13
C PRO A 35 -15.47 -8.94 -7.88
N TYR A 36 -15.24 -9.70 -8.96
CA TYR A 36 -16.29 -10.30 -9.77
C TYR A 36 -15.87 -11.67 -10.30
N GLY A 37 -16.43 -12.74 -9.72
CA GLY A 37 -16.01 -14.11 -10.02
C GLY A 37 -14.53 -14.33 -9.67
N LYS A 38 -13.71 -14.67 -10.67
CA LYS A 38 -12.25 -14.83 -10.52
C LYS A 38 -11.46 -13.53 -10.77
N ILE A 39 -12.14 -12.42 -11.00
CA ILE A 39 -11.53 -11.12 -11.30
C ILE A 39 -11.34 -10.36 -10.00
N GLU A 40 -10.09 -10.06 -9.68
CA GLU A 40 -9.72 -9.30 -8.49
C GLU A 40 -10.15 -7.82 -8.61
N ARG A 41 -10.48 -7.21 -7.47
CA ARG A 41 -10.65 -5.76 -7.37
C ARG A 41 -9.40 -5.05 -7.88
N GLY A 42 -9.61 -3.96 -8.61
CA GLY A 42 -8.55 -3.16 -9.21
C GLY A 42 -8.05 -3.70 -10.55
N THR A 43 -8.61 -4.78 -11.08
CA THR A 43 -8.30 -5.20 -12.46
C THR A 43 -8.66 -4.10 -13.45
N VAL A 44 -7.73 -3.80 -14.35
CA VAL A 44 -7.85 -2.78 -15.40
C VAL A 44 -7.75 -3.49 -16.76
N ILE A 45 -8.64 -3.14 -17.68
CA ILE A 45 -8.62 -3.62 -19.06
C ILE A 45 -8.42 -2.42 -19.97
N THR A 46 -7.34 -2.44 -20.76
CA THR A 46 -7.08 -1.47 -21.81
C THR A 46 -7.37 -2.09 -23.17
N LYS A 47 -7.17 -1.33 -24.25
CA LYS A 47 -7.27 -1.87 -25.62
C LYS A 47 -6.23 -2.95 -25.93
N GLU A 48 -5.11 -2.96 -25.20
CA GLU A 48 -3.95 -3.80 -25.50
C GLU A 48 -3.78 -4.99 -24.54
N LYS A 49 -4.10 -4.81 -23.26
CA LYS A 49 -3.85 -5.84 -22.25
C LYS A 49 -4.75 -5.71 -21.02
N ILE A 50 -4.75 -6.79 -20.25
CA ILE A 50 -5.37 -6.84 -18.93
C ILE A 50 -4.27 -6.65 -17.88
N ILE A 51 -4.43 -5.63 -17.05
CA ILE A 51 -3.60 -5.36 -15.88
C ILE A 51 -4.37 -5.86 -14.66
N TRP A 52 -4.10 -7.11 -14.28
CA TRP A 52 -4.83 -7.78 -13.20
C TRP A 52 -4.69 -7.07 -11.86
N GLY A 53 -5.77 -7.06 -11.09
CA GLY A 53 -5.74 -6.65 -9.68
C GLY A 53 -4.68 -7.46 -8.93
N TYR A 54 -3.77 -6.79 -8.22
CA TYR A 54 -2.83 -7.52 -7.38
C TYR A 54 -3.62 -8.21 -6.25
N PRO A 55 -3.43 -9.50 -5.98
CA PRO A 55 -4.28 -10.24 -5.05
C PRO A 55 -4.06 -9.79 -3.60
N HIS A 56 -4.98 -10.15 -2.70
CA HIS A 56 -4.71 -10.02 -1.27
C HIS A 56 -3.64 -11.02 -0.85
N ILE A 57 -2.60 -10.56 -0.14
CA ILE A 57 -1.59 -11.44 0.45
C ILE A 57 -2.13 -11.98 1.79
N PRO A 58 -2.27 -13.31 1.96
CA PRO A 58 -2.63 -13.92 3.23
C PRO A 58 -1.66 -13.54 4.35
N ARG A 59 -2.19 -13.26 5.53
CA ARG A 59 -1.39 -12.99 6.73
C ARG A 59 -1.23 -14.28 7.53
N ILE A 60 -0.03 -14.54 8.01
CA ILE A 60 0.23 -15.54 9.05
C ILE A 60 0.40 -14.84 10.40
N PHE A 61 -0.04 -15.49 11.47
CA PHE A 61 0.06 -14.95 12.83
C PHE A 61 1.19 -15.58 13.63
N THR A 62 1.56 -16.81 13.26
CA THR A 62 2.71 -17.51 13.83
C THR A 62 3.71 -17.78 12.74
N LEU A 63 4.99 -17.48 12.99
CA LEU A 63 5.98 -17.47 11.91
C LEU A 63 6.26 -18.91 11.42
N LYS A 64 6.64 -19.80 12.35
CA LYS A 64 6.98 -21.20 12.02
C LYS A 64 5.80 -21.93 11.39
N ASN A 65 4.70 -22.06 12.14
CA ASN A 65 3.54 -22.83 11.68
C ASN A 65 2.87 -22.18 10.46
N GLY A 66 2.93 -20.85 10.35
CA GLY A 66 2.46 -20.12 9.19
C GLY A 66 3.25 -20.45 7.92
N ILE A 67 4.58 -20.45 7.99
CA ILE A 67 5.44 -20.85 6.87
C ILE A 67 5.21 -22.32 6.52
N ASP A 68 5.28 -23.23 7.50
CA ASP A 68 5.13 -24.68 7.30
C ASP A 68 3.80 -25.04 6.61
N ARG A 69 2.70 -24.36 7.01
CA ARG A 69 1.37 -24.61 6.47
C ARG A 69 1.19 -24.05 5.06
N ASN A 70 1.68 -22.85 4.79
CA ASN A 70 1.31 -22.09 3.59
C ASN A 70 2.36 -22.15 2.46
N ILE A 71 3.63 -22.36 2.81
CA ILE A 71 4.73 -22.47 1.84
C ILE A 71 5.06 -23.94 1.63
N LYS A 72 4.80 -24.42 0.41
CA LYS A 72 4.97 -25.83 0.03
C LYS A 72 6.35 -26.13 -0.52
N THR A 73 7.03 -25.14 -1.06
CA THR A 73 8.43 -25.27 -1.49
C THR A 73 9.37 -25.38 -0.29
N GLU A 74 10.46 -26.15 -0.42
CA GLU A 74 11.46 -26.28 0.64
C GLU A 74 12.23 -24.98 0.85
N THR A 75 12.60 -24.33 -0.26
CA THR A 75 13.20 -22.99 -0.27
C THR A 75 12.12 -21.92 -0.37
N PHE A 76 12.31 -20.81 0.35
CA PHE A 76 11.54 -19.59 0.22
C PHE A 76 12.42 -18.35 0.33
N TYR A 77 11.86 -17.22 -0.11
CA TYR A 77 12.50 -15.91 -0.17
C TYR A 77 11.79 -14.97 0.78
N VAL A 78 12.56 -14.20 1.54
CA VAL A 78 12.04 -13.22 2.48
C VAL A 78 12.43 -11.84 1.97
N GLU A 79 11.42 -11.02 1.75
CA GLU A 79 11.56 -9.62 1.35
C GLU A 79 11.04 -8.74 2.48
N GLU A 80 11.64 -7.57 2.64
CA GLU A 80 11.07 -6.58 3.52
C GLU A 80 9.71 -6.12 2.99
N LYS A 81 8.73 -6.06 3.87
CA LYS A 81 7.48 -5.37 3.58
C LYS A 81 7.72 -3.88 3.80
N ILE A 82 7.72 -3.12 2.71
CA ILE A 82 7.72 -1.66 2.75
C ILE A 82 6.28 -1.19 2.98
N ASP A 83 6.12 -0.22 3.88
CA ASP A 83 4.87 0.49 4.07
C ASP A 83 4.86 1.72 3.17
N GLY A 84 3.93 1.76 2.23
CA GLY A 84 3.89 2.83 1.24
C GLY A 84 2.67 2.77 0.34
N TYR A 85 2.87 3.26 -0.88
CA TYR A 85 1.82 3.40 -1.86
C TYR A 85 1.88 2.32 -2.93
N ASN A 86 0.90 1.41 -2.88
CA ASN A 86 0.83 0.25 -3.78
C ASN A 86 0.37 0.62 -5.19
N LEU A 87 1.22 0.31 -6.17
CA LEU A 87 1.05 0.65 -7.58
C LEU A 87 1.26 -0.56 -8.50
N ARG A 88 0.62 -0.52 -9.66
CA ARG A 88 0.95 -1.36 -10.82
C ARG A 88 1.32 -0.46 -11.97
N ILE A 89 2.51 -0.62 -12.52
CA ILE A 89 3.03 0.20 -13.62
C ILE A 89 3.10 -0.68 -14.87
N ALA A 90 2.57 -0.18 -15.97
CA ALA A 90 2.51 -0.90 -17.25
C ALA A 90 2.74 0.06 -18.41
N SER A 91 3.27 -0.47 -19.51
CA SER A 91 3.27 0.20 -20.82
C SER A 91 1.95 -0.06 -21.55
N VAL A 92 1.31 0.98 -22.05
CA VAL A 92 0.08 0.92 -22.86
C VAL A 92 0.24 1.93 -23.99
N GLY A 93 0.18 1.51 -25.24
CA GLY A 93 0.38 2.37 -26.40
C GLY A 93 1.80 2.92 -26.51
N GLY A 94 2.79 2.24 -25.93
CA GLY A 94 4.17 2.72 -25.82
C GLY A 94 4.42 3.67 -24.64
N GLU A 95 3.38 4.11 -23.95
CA GLU A 95 3.46 5.06 -22.84
C GLU A 95 3.35 4.36 -21.48
N ILE A 96 4.04 4.92 -20.46
CA ILE A 96 4.04 4.36 -19.10
C ILE A 96 2.87 4.94 -18.31
N PHE A 97 2.10 4.07 -17.66
CA PHE A 97 1.00 4.43 -16.77
C PHE A 97 1.10 3.69 -15.44
N ALA A 98 0.77 4.40 -14.35
CA ALA A 98 0.69 3.84 -13.00
C ALA A 98 -0.76 3.73 -12.55
N PHE A 99 -1.13 2.56 -12.03
CA PHE A 99 -2.47 2.28 -11.52
C PHE A 99 -2.42 1.98 -10.04
N THR A 100 -3.34 2.59 -9.28
CA THR A 100 -3.47 2.35 -7.84
C THR A 100 -3.88 0.91 -7.56
N ARG A 101 -3.80 0.52 -6.29
CA ARG A 101 -4.41 -0.72 -5.79
C ARG A 101 -5.88 -0.90 -6.23
N GLY A 102 -6.64 0.20 -6.27
CA GLY A 102 -8.04 0.22 -6.68
C GLY A 102 -8.25 0.19 -8.21
N GLY A 103 -7.18 0.23 -9.00
CA GLY A 103 -7.23 0.26 -10.47
C GLY A 103 -7.53 1.63 -11.06
N PHE A 104 -7.42 2.71 -10.29
CA PHE A 104 -7.49 4.06 -10.85
C PHE A 104 -6.17 4.41 -11.51
N LEU A 105 -6.21 5.15 -12.62
CA LEU A 105 -5.02 5.78 -13.18
C LEU A 105 -4.52 6.85 -12.21
N ASP A 106 -3.28 6.73 -11.75
CA ASP A 106 -2.71 7.66 -10.78
C ASP A 106 -1.89 8.74 -11.49
N PRO A 107 -2.33 10.01 -11.50
CA PRO A 107 -1.64 11.06 -12.24
C PRO A 107 -0.26 11.37 -11.64
N PHE A 108 -0.11 11.36 -10.32
CA PHE A 108 1.17 11.65 -9.65
C PHE A 108 2.21 10.56 -9.91
N ALA A 109 1.85 9.31 -9.65
CA ALA A 109 2.74 8.18 -9.83
C ALA A 109 3.03 7.93 -11.31
N THR A 110 2.09 8.21 -12.22
CA THR A 110 2.33 8.13 -13.67
C THR A 110 3.38 9.15 -14.09
N GLU A 111 3.27 10.40 -13.65
CA GLU A 111 4.25 11.44 -13.92
C GLU A 111 5.64 11.05 -13.38
N LYS A 112 5.73 10.61 -12.12
CA LYS A 112 6.99 10.12 -11.53
C LYS A 112 7.58 8.93 -12.28
N ALA A 113 6.76 7.96 -12.67
CA ALA A 113 7.22 6.78 -13.39
C ALA A 113 7.74 7.13 -14.81
N ARG A 114 7.14 8.14 -15.46
CA ARG A 114 7.60 8.65 -16.76
C ARG A 114 8.90 9.46 -16.67
N ASP A 115 9.29 9.93 -15.50
CA ASP A 115 10.59 10.60 -15.32
C ASP A 115 11.73 9.61 -15.06
N MET A 116 11.43 8.36 -14.69
CA MET A 116 12.41 7.31 -14.39
C MET A 116 12.96 6.68 -15.68
N ARG A 117 14.24 6.92 -16.00
CA ARG A 117 14.91 6.40 -17.21
C ARG A 117 14.97 4.87 -17.23
N GLU A 118 15.18 4.25 -16.08
CA GLU A 118 15.24 2.80 -15.91
C GLU A 118 13.91 2.13 -16.27
N LEU A 119 12.78 2.78 -15.99
CA LEU A 119 11.46 2.25 -16.35
C LEU A 119 11.20 2.35 -17.86
N LYS A 120 11.61 3.45 -18.50
CA LYS A 120 11.53 3.58 -19.97
C LYS A 120 12.26 2.44 -20.67
N LYS A 121 13.53 2.26 -20.33
CA LYS A 121 14.36 1.17 -20.89
C LYS A 121 13.76 -0.21 -20.62
N PHE A 122 13.21 -0.43 -19.42
CA PHE A 122 12.57 -1.70 -19.09
C PHE A 122 11.36 -1.98 -19.98
N PHE A 123 10.46 -1.01 -20.15
CA PHE A 123 9.22 -1.20 -20.92
C PHE A 123 9.44 -1.20 -22.44
N GLU A 124 10.49 -0.58 -22.95
CA GLU A 124 10.91 -0.72 -24.35
C GLU A 124 11.22 -2.18 -24.70
N GLU A 125 11.95 -2.88 -23.83
CA GLU A 125 12.33 -4.29 -24.04
C GLU A 125 11.28 -5.29 -23.52
N ASN A 126 10.44 -4.91 -22.56
CA ASN A 126 9.48 -5.79 -21.89
C ASN A 126 8.06 -5.20 -21.83
N PRO A 127 7.46 -4.82 -22.98
CA PRO A 127 6.20 -4.09 -22.99
C PRO A 127 5.04 -4.88 -22.39
N SER A 128 5.06 -6.22 -22.43
CA SER A 128 3.99 -7.08 -21.91
C SER A 128 3.96 -7.21 -20.39
N LEU A 129 5.07 -6.90 -19.71
CA LEU A 129 5.18 -7.07 -18.25
C LEU A 129 4.50 -5.92 -17.51
N VAL A 130 4.06 -6.20 -16.28
CA VAL A 130 3.54 -5.21 -15.35
C VAL A 130 4.37 -5.25 -14.07
N LEU A 131 4.91 -4.10 -13.67
CA LEU A 131 5.65 -3.97 -12.42
C LEU A 131 4.68 -3.71 -11.27
N CYS A 132 4.74 -4.52 -10.21
CA CYS A 132 4.01 -4.29 -8.97
C CYS A 132 4.97 -3.64 -7.97
N CYS A 133 4.65 -2.42 -7.55
CA CYS A 133 5.59 -1.54 -6.87
C CYS A 133 5.00 -0.94 -5.60
N GLU A 134 5.88 -0.65 -4.65
CA GLU A 134 5.59 0.22 -3.52
C GLU A 134 6.36 1.53 -3.73
N MET A 135 5.66 2.66 -3.66
CA MET A 135 6.28 3.99 -3.71
C MET A 135 6.29 4.61 -2.31
N ILE A 136 7.44 5.17 -1.91
CA ILE A 136 7.63 5.86 -0.63
C ILE A 136 8.21 7.26 -0.84
N GLY A 137 8.13 8.09 0.19
CA GLY A 137 8.70 9.45 0.22
C GLY A 137 7.61 10.52 0.25
N ASN A 138 7.79 11.58 -0.53
CA ASN A 138 6.84 12.68 -0.69
C ASN A 138 5.70 12.28 -1.64
N THR A 139 4.87 11.33 -1.19
CA THR A 139 3.70 10.82 -1.91
C THR A 139 2.42 11.37 -1.29
N PRO A 140 1.27 11.28 -1.98
CA PRO A 140 0.01 11.71 -1.39
C PRO A 140 -0.52 10.80 -0.28
N PHE A 141 0.19 9.75 0.11
CA PHE A 141 -0.27 8.74 1.08
C PHE A 141 0.74 8.40 2.17
N THR A 142 1.97 8.92 2.08
CA THR A 142 3.04 8.64 3.04
C THR A 142 3.48 9.93 3.71
N GLU A 143 4.01 9.82 4.92
CA GLU A 143 4.56 10.96 5.65
C GLU A 143 5.67 11.66 4.83
N PRO A 144 5.67 13.00 4.77
CA PRO A 144 6.72 13.75 4.10
C PRO A 144 8.12 13.46 4.65
N THR A 145 9.12 13.55 3.79
CA THR A 145 10.54 13.41 4.17
C THR A 145 11.42 14.39 3.42
N GLU A 146 12.48 14.85 4.07
CA GLU A 146 13.52 15.67 3.43
C GLU A 146 14.66 14.87 2.84
N ASP A 147 14.73 13.57 3.09
CA ASP A 147 15.85 12.72 2.65
C ASP A 147 15.86 12.48 1.13
N PHE A 148 14.67 12.40 0.52
CA PHE A 148 14.50 12.17 -0.91
C PHE A 148 13.09 12.59 -1.37
N ASP A 149 12.89 12.75 -2.68
CA ASP A 149 11.55 12.98 -3.24
C ASP A 149 10.71 11.69 -3.18
N VAL A 150 10.89 10.79 -4.15
CA VAL A 150 10.23 9.49 -4.15
C VAL A 150 11.21 8.36 -4.45
N LYS A 151 10.94 7.19 -3.88
CA LYS A 151 11.60 5.93 -4.26
C LYS A 151 10.54 4.91 -4.62
N LEU A 152 10.76 4.22 -5.74
CA LEU A 152 9.90 3.15 -6.22
C LEU A 152 10.61 1.81 -6.01
N TYR A 153 9.97 0.86 -5.33
CA TYR A 153 10.50 -0.47 -5.10
C TYR A 153 9.59 -1.52 -5.73
N VAL A 154 10.11 -2.29 -6.68
CA VAL A 154 9.37 -3.40 -7.28
C VAL A 154 9.41 -4.60 -6.34
N PHE A 155 8.24 -5.10 -5.95
CA PHE A 155 8.12 -6.34 -5.18
C PHE A 155 7.70 -7.52 -6.04
N ASP A 156 6.98 -7.34 -7.15
CA ASP A 156 6.61 -8.42 -8.06
C ASP A 156 6.52 -7.96 -9.51
N ILE A 157 6.62 -8.91 -10.44
CA ILE A 157 6.44 -8.66 -11.88
C ILE A 157 5.40 -9.65 -12.39
N ASP A 158 4.35 -9.13 -13.00
CA ASP A 158 3.24 -9.88 -13.57
C ASP A 158 3.44 -10.01 -15.08
N ASN A 159 3.37 -11.24 -15.60
CA ASN A 159 3.53 -11.56 -17.02
C ASN A 159 2.18 -11.77 -17.74
N GLY A 160 1.06 -11.42 -17.09
CA GLY A 160 -0.30 -11.58 -17.59
C GLY A 160 -0.95 -12.89 -17.18
N SER A 161 -0.16 -13.95 -16.99
CA SER A 161 -0.65 -15.28 -16.57
C SER A 161 -0.41 -15.56 -15.07
N SER A 162 0.74 -15.08 -14.57
CA SER A 162 1.28 -15.36 -13.25
C SER A 162 2.32 -14.30 -12.87
N TYR A 163 2.93 -14.45 -11.70
CA TYR A 163 4.04 -13.61 -11.25
C TYR A 163 5.36 -14.33 -11.51
N LEU A 164 6.40 -13.61 -11.92
CA LEU A 164 7.75 -14.16 -12.08
C LEU A 164 8.27 -14.75 -10.76
N ALA A 165 9.07 -15.81 -10.86
CA ALA A 165 9.74 -16.39 -9.70
C ALA A 165 10.70 -15.36 -9.07
N PRO A 166 11.00 -15.43 -7.76
CA PRO A 166 11.82 -14.41 -7.10
C PRO A 166 13.20 -14.21 -7.75
N LEU A 167 13.90 -15.28 -8.13
CA LEU A 167 15.22 -15.17 -8.79
C LEU A 167 15.15 -14.54 -10.18
N GLU A 168 14.13 -14.88 -10.97
CA GLU A 168 13.89 -14.28 -12.28
C GLU A 168 13.63 -12.79 -12.13
N LYS A 169 12.76 -12.42 -11.19
CA LYS A 169 12.48 -11.02 -10.84
C LYS A 169 13.76 -10.28 -10.46
N TYR A 170 14.56 -10.80 -9.52
CA TYR A 170 15.78 -10.11 -9.08
C TYR A 170 16.77 -9.91 -10.22
N SER A 171 16.97 -10.94 -11.05
CA SER A 171 17.87 -10.89 -12.20
C SER A 171 17.41 -9.86 -13.23
N LEU A 172 16.11 -9.83 -13.50
CA LEU A 172 15.50 -8.89 -14.46
C LEU A 172 15.61 -7.45 -13.95
N LEU A 173 15.25 -7.18 -12.70
CA LEU A 173 15.35 -5.82 -12.13
C LEU A 173 16.80 -5.32 -12.09
N LYS A 174 17.76 -6.20 -11.73
CA LYS A 174 19.19 -5.88 -11.73
C LYS A 174 19.70 -5.49 -13.12
N LYS A 175 19.22 -6.11 -14.21
CA LYS A 175 19.60 -5.77 -15.60
C LYS A 175 19.29 -4.30 -15.94
N TYR A 176 18.21 -3.74 -15.39
CA TYR A 176 17.78 -2.36 -15.67
C TYR A 176 18.11 -1.38 -14.55
N SER A 177 18.81 -1.81 -13.49
CA SER A 177 19.06 -1.00 -12.29
C SER A 177 17.77 -0.48 -11.63
N ILE A 178 16.68 -1.25 -11.71
CA ILE A 178 15.43 -0.92 -11.04
C ILE A 178 15.49 -1.41 -9.60
N ASN A 179 15.12 -0.54 -8.66
CA ASN A 179 15.09 -0.88 -7.24
C ASN A 179 14.10 -2.01 -6.97
N CYS A 180 14.57 -3.07 -6.32
CA CYS A 180 13.73 -4.11 -5.74
C CYS A 180 13.54 -3.85 -4.25
N VAL A 181 12.41 -4.25 -3.68
CA VAL A 181 12.27 -4.28 -2.21
C VAL A 181 13.45 -5.00 -1.56
N PRO A 182 13.92 -4.56 -0.37
CA PRO A 182 15.08 -5.15 0.29
C PRO A 182 14.95 -6.66 0.41
N PHE A 183 15.92 -7.36 -0.18
CA PHE A 183 16.00 -8.82 -0.10
C PHE A 183 16.65 -9.20 1.23
N LEU A 184 15.91 -9.84 2.11
CA LEU A 184 16.37 -10.21 3.45
C LEU A 184 16.97 -11.62 3.49
N GLY A 185 16.79 -12.42 2.44
CA GLY A 185 17.50 -13.68 2.26
C GLY A 185 16.66 -14.81 1.69
N ARG A 186 17.37 -15.88 1.32
CA ARG A 186 16.82 -17.16 0.87
C ARG A 186 17.01 -18.15 2.00
N TYR A 187 15.94 -18.85 2.37
CA TYR A 187 15.93 -19.76 3.51
C TYR A 187 15.23 -21.07 3.16
N ASN A 188 15.56 -22.11 3.91
CA ASN A 188 14.83 -23.38 3.95
C ASN A 188 14.00 -23.49 5.23
N LYS A 189 13.05 -24.44 5.25
CA LYS A 189 12.19 -24.70 6.44
C LYS A 189 12.93 -25.15 7.70
N ASN A 190 14.18 -25.61 7.58
CA ASN A 190 15.02 -25.90 8.74
C ASN A 190 15.73 -24.65 9.32
N GLN A 191 15.64 -23.49 8.65
CA GLN A 191 16.30 -22.24 9.06
C GLN A 191 15.32 -21.23 9.70
N ILE A 192 14.16 -21.69 10.20
CA ILE A 192 13.12 -20.81 10.76
C ILE A 192 13.63 -19.95 11.91
N ASP A 193 14.56 -20.42 12.73
CA ASP A 193 15.11 -19.62 13.82
C ASP A 193 15.92 -18.41 13.33
N VAL A 194 16.52 -18.48 12.15
CA VAL A 194 17.15 -17.33 11.50
C VAL A 194 16.09 -16.31 11.05
N VAL A 195 14.98 -16.80 10.48
CA VAL A 195 13.85 -15.95 10.07
C VAL A 195 13.18 -15.29 11.29
N LYS A 196 13.10 -15.98 12.43
CA LYS A 196 12.65 -15.39 13.70
C LYS A 196 13.56 -14.23 14.14
N LYS A 197 14.88 -14.44 14.13
CA LYS A 197 15.86 -13.36 14.45
C LYS A 197 15.71 -12.16 13.50
N LEU A 198 15.43 -12.41 12.23
CA LEU A 198 15.14 -11.36 11.26
C LEU A 198 13.85 -10.60 11.60
N ALA A 199 12.77 -11.31 11.97
CA ALA A 199 11.52 -10.66 12.41
C ALA A 199 11.73 -9.79 13.66
N PHE A 200 12.54 -10.27 14.61
CA PHE A 200 12.95 -9.50 15.78
C PHE A 200 13.73 -8.23 15.39
N TYR A 201 14.70 -8.35 14.48
CA TYR A 201 15.48 -7.21 13.97
C TYR A 201 14.58 -6.16 13.30
N LEU A 202 13.64 -6.59 12.44
CA LEU A 202 12.68 -5.70 11.80
C LEU A 202 11.80 -4.98 12.83
N ASN A 203 11.31 -5.69 13.85
CA ASN A 203 10.52 -5.10 14.92
C ASN A 203 11.32 -4.04 15.71
N LYS A 204 12.57 -4.34 16.08
CA LYS A 204 13.46 -3.40 16.77
C LYS A 204 13.75 -2.16 15.91
N GLY A 205 13.90 -2.35 14.60
CA GLY A 205 14.10 -1.27 13.63
C GLY A 205 12.83 -0.53 13.20
N LYS A 206 11.68 -0.78 13.85
CA LYS A 206 10.37 -0.22 13.50
C LYS A 206 10.02 -0.39 12.00
N ARG A 207 10.39 -1.54 11.42
CA ARG A 207 10.07 -1.89 10.04
C ARG A 207 8.74 -2.61 10.00
N GLU A 208 7.97 -2.42 8.93
CA GLU A 208 6.60 -2.96 8.83
C GLU A 208 6.58 -4.49 8.98
N GLY A 209 7.49 -5.18 8.31
CA GLY A 209 7.66 -6.61 8.47
C GLY A 209 8.22 -7.27 7.23
N MET A 210 7.68 -8.43 6.88
CA MET A 210 8.20 -9.24 5.79
C MET A 210 7.10 -9.86 4.93
N VAL A 211 7.43 -10.04 3.65
CA VAL A 211 6.69 -10.84 2.69
C VAL A 211 7.52 -12.08 2.38
N ILE A 212 6.92 -13.24 2.55
CA ILE A 212 7.56 -14.54 2.39
C ILE A 212 6.98 -15.20 1.15
N LYS A 213 7.85 -15.56 0.22
CA LYS A 213 7.49 -16.05 -1.12
C LYS A 213 8.09 -17.43 -1.34
N SER A 214 7.27 -18.38 -1.75
CA SER A 214 7.72 -19.66 -2.31
C SER A 214 8.67 -19.45 -3.50
N SER A 215 9.51 -20.44 -3.81
CA SER A 215 10.53 -20.33 -4.86
C SER A 215 9.96 -20.15 -6.27
N ASP A 216 8.72 -20.58 -6.50
CA ASP A 216 7.96 -20.42 -7.74
C ASP A 216 6.98 -19.23 -7.67
N ARG A 217 7.00 -18.46 -6.57
CA ARG A 217 6.08 -17.33 -6.29
C ARG A 217 4.60 -17.72 -6.20
N ALA A 218 4.23 -19.01 -6.26
CA ALA A 218 2.84 -19.45 -6.27
C ALA A 218 2.14 -19.21 -4.93
N GLN A 219 2.87 -19.35 -3.82
CA GLN A 219 2.43 -19.03 -2.47
C GLN A 219 3.17 -17.81 -1.92
N VAL A 220 2.41 -16.91 -1.30
CA VAL A 220 2.93 -15.74 -0.61
C VAL A 220 2.18 -15.57 0.70
N VAL A 221 2.91 -15.26 1.76
CA VAL A 221 2.33 -14.83 3.04
C VAL A 221 3.03 -13.57 3.54
N LYS A 222 2.36 -12.81 4.39
CA LYS A 222 2.96 -11.65 5.07
C LYS A 222 2.93 -11.82 6.58
N TYR A 223 3.96 -11.29 7.23
CA TYR A 223 4.12 -11.25 8.68
C TYR A 223 4.54 -9.84 9.08
N VAL A 224 3.80 -9.21 9.99
CA VAL A 224 3.95 -7.79 10.35
C VAL A 224 4.39 -7.68 11.80
N THR A 225 5.22 -6.70 12.10
CA THR A 225 5.81 -6.49 13.42
C THR A 225 4.85 -5.77 14.37
N PRO A 226 4.94 -6.03 15.69
CA PRO A 226 4.22 -5.25 16.70
C PRO A 226 4.57 -3.77 16.69
N ALA A 227 5.82 -3.40 16.37
CA ALA A 227 6.20 -2.00 16.25
C ALA A 227 5.35 -1.25 15.22
N ALA A 228 5.11 -1.85 14.05
CA ALA A 228 4.24 -1.29 13.04
C ALA A 228 2.76 -1.26 13.47
N ASP A 229 2.32 -2.26 14.23
CA ASP A 229 0.95 -2.28 14.77
C ASP A 229 0.71 -1.17 15.79
N ILE A 230 1.68 -0.92 16.67
CA ILE A 230 1.63 0.14 17.68
C ILE A 230 1.59 1.51 16.99
N GLU A 231 2.45 1.73 15.99
CA GLU A 231 2.46 2.96 15.20
C GLU A 231 1.14 3.18 14.45
N ASP A 232 0.63 2.14 13.79
CA ASP A 232 -0.67 2.20 13.12
C ASP A 232 -1.82 2.50 14.10
N ILE A 233 -1.78 1.94 15.32
CA ILE A 233 -2.80 2.20 16.35
C ILE A 233 -2.75 3.67 16.76
N GLU A 234 -1.57 4.25 16.97
CA GLU A 234 -1.42 5.65 17.33
C GLU A 234 -1.97 6.58 16.24
N LYS A 235 -1.56 6.38 14.98
CA LYS A 235 -2.05 7.15 13.82
C LYS A 235 -3.55 6.96 13.61
N GLY A 236 -4.02 5.72 13.73
CA GLY A 236 -5.45 5.39 13.61
C GLY A 236 -6.30 5.99 14.72
N ALA A 237 -5.78 6.07 15.96
CA ALA A 237 -6.47 6.67 17.08
C ALA A 237 -6.58 8.20 16.94
N TYR A 238 -5.61 8.84 16.29
CA TYR A 238 -5.71 10.26 15.92
C TYR A 238 -6.87 10.54 14.95
N THR A 239 -7.18 9.57 14.08
CA THR A 239 -8.26 9.63 13.07
C THR A 239 -9.45 8.72 13.40
N PHE A 240 -9.70 8.51 14.71
CA PHE A 240 -10.50 7.40 15.25
C PHE A 240 -11.83 7.10 14.52
N PHE A 241 -12.66 8.10 14.24
CA PHE A 241 -13.98 7.89 13.64
C PHE A 241 -13.96 7.71 12.13
N ASP A 242 -12.85 8.03 11.48
CA ASP A 242 -12.59 7.73 10.06
C ASP A 242 -12.03 6.32 9.87
N MET A 243 -11.64 5.65 10.96
CA MET A 243 -11.13 4.29 10.94
C MET A 243 -12.23 3.26 11.19
N PRO A 244 -12.26 2.12 10.47
CA PRO A 244 -13.21 1.06 10.75
C PRO A 244 -12.88 0.42 12.12
N PRO A 245 -13.86 0.06 12.96
CA PRO A 245 -13.59 -0.51 14.30
C PRO A 245 -12.68 -1.75 14.28
N GLY A 246 -12.80 -2.58 13.24
CA GLY A 246 -11.93 -3.75 13.04
C GLY A 246 -10.44 -3.43 12.88
N PHE A 247 -10.08 -2.19 12.57
CA PHE A 247 -8.70 -1.74 12.39
C PHE A 247 -7.84 -1.95 13.65
N PHE A 248 -8.36 -1.54 14.81
CA PHE A 248 -7.66 -1.64 16.09
C PHE A 248 -7.64 -3.08 16.61
N MET A 249 -8.80 -3.74 16.60
CA MET A 249 -8.94 -5.12 17.09
C MET A 249 -8.00 -6.08 16.36
N GLN A 250 -7.87 -5.94 15.03
CA GLN A 250 -6.99 -6.81 14.24
C GLN A 250 -5.50 -6.60 14.56
N ARG A 251 -5.09 -5.38 14.94
CA ARG A 251 -3.70 -5.05 15.33
C ARG A 251 -3.34 -5.61 16.69
N ILE A 252 -4.21 -5.41 17.68
CA ILE A 252 -4.05 -5.98 19.01
C ILE A 252 -4.01 -7.52 18.91
N PHE A 253 -4.93 -8.11 18.15
CA PHE A 253 -4.97 -9.56 17.92
C PHE A 253 -3.70 -10.09 17.24
N ARG A 254 -3.15 -9.38 16.26
CA ARG A 254 -1.90 -9.79 15.60
C ARG A 254 -0.71 -9.70 16.55
N SER A 255 -0.59 -8.59 17.27
CA SER A 255 0.54 -8.34 18.18
C SER A 255 0.59 -9.38 19.30
N SER A 256 -0.55 -9.86 19.79
CA SER A 256 -0.59 -10.90 20.84
C SER A 256 0.07 -12.22 20.43
N PHE A 257 -0.08 -12.64 19.17
CA PHE A 257 0.63 -13.83 18.66
C PHE A 257 2.13 -13.61 18.56
N PHE A 258 2.58 -12.43 18.14
CA PHE A 258 4.01 -12.12 18.07
C PHE A 258 4.62 -12.11 19.48
N ILE A 259 3.99 -11.40 20.43
CA ILE A 259 4.45 -11.32 21.83
C ILE A 259 4.58 -12.73 22.41
N ARG A 260 3.60 -13.61 22.16
CA ARG A 260 3.65 -15.00 22.59
C ARG A 260 4.76 -15.79 21.89
N ASP A 261 4.87 -15.71 20.57
CA ASP A 261 5.82 -16.50 19.78
C ASP A 261 7.30 -16.14 20.05
N PHE A 262 7.55 -14.91 20.53
CA PHE A 262 8.87 -14.40 20.86
C PHE A 262 9.11 -14.24 22.37
N GLU A 263 8.16 -14.67 23.20
CA GLU A 263 8.22 -14.60 24.67
C GLU A 263 8.55 -13.18 25.18
N PHE A 264 7.99 -12.17 24.52
CA PHE A 264 8.13 -10.79 24.96
C PHE A 264 7.31 -10.52 26.23
N ASP A 265 7.77 -9.55 27.01
CA ASP A 265 7.08 -9.04 28.18
C ASP A 265 5.69 -8.53 27.78
N ARG A 266 4.65 -9.13 28.38
CA ARG A 266 3.26 -8.87 28.02
C ARG A 266 2.81 -7.54 28.58
N GLU A 267 3.25 -7.21 29.79
CA GLU A 267 2.96 -5.98 30.51
C GLU A 267 3.60 -4.78 29.79
N GLU A 268 4.84 -4.92 29.33
CA GLU A 268 5.53 -3.90 28.53
C GLU A 268 4.75 -3.61 27.24
N TYR A 269 4.36 -4.65 26.51
CA TYR A 269 3.64 -4.49 25.25
C TYR A 269 2.19 -4.03 25.43
N ALA A 270 1.52 -4.45 26.51
CA ALA A 270 0.21 -3.93 26.87
C ALA A 270 0.28 -2.43 27.16
N ALA A 271 1.31 -1.98 27.91
CA ALA A 271 1.56 -0.56 28.15
C ALA A 271 1.81 0.20 26.85
N LYS A 272 2.64 -0.34 25.94
CA LYS A 272 2.90 0.28 24.62
C LYS A 272 1.64 0.41 23.76
N LEU A 273 0.85 -0.65 23.67
CA LEU A 273 -0.40 -0.65 22.89
C LEU A 273 -1.45 0.31 23.49
N GLY A 274 -1.60 0.30 24.81
CA GLY A 274 -2.49 1.22 25.52
C GLY A 274 -2.05 2.67 25.37
N ALA A 275 -0.75 2.94 25.51
CA ALA A 275 -0.16 4.26 25.33
C ALA A 275 -0.39 4.77 23.90
N ALA A 276 -0.10 3.96 22.87
CA ALA A 276 -0.31 4.35 21.48
C ALA A 276 -1.76 4.78 21.19
N PHE A 277 -2.73 3.97 21.64
CA PHE A 277 -4.14 4.31 21.47
C PHE A 277 -4.52 5.59 22.22
N TYR A 278 -4.12 5.69 23.50
CA TYR A 278 -4.48 6.84 24.33
C TYR A 278 -3.82 8.13 23.85
N ILE A 279 -2.53 8.11 23.49
CA ILE A 279 -1.78 9.27 22.99
C ILE A 279 -2.41 9.79 21.70
N GLY A 280 -2.71 8.91 20.73
CA GLY A 280 -3.35 9.31 19.48
C GLY A 280 -4.72 9.97 19.72
N LEU A 281 -5.56 9.38 20.58
CA LEU A 281 -6.88 9.93 20.90
C LEU A 281 -6.79 11.24 21.71
N ALA A 282 -5.93 11.29 22.72
CA ALA A 282 -5.72 12.49 23.55
C ALA A 282 -5.21 13.66 22.71
N ARG A 283 -4.31 13.40 21.76
CA ARG A 283 -3.87 14.39 20.76
C ARG A 283 -5.05 14.90 19.94
N ALA A 284 -5.89 14.01 19.41
CA ALA A 284 -7.07 14.41 18.62
C ALA A 284 -8.05 15.28 19.43
N ILE A 285 -8.33 14.90 20.67
CA ILE A 285 -9.19 15.68 21.59
C ILE A 285 -8.57 17.05 21.86
N SER A 286 -7.28 17.10 22.17
CA SER A 286 -6.55 18.35 22.43
C SER A 286 -6.56 19.27 21.21
N ASP A 287 -6.33 18.74 20.01
CA ASP A 287 -6.36 19.51 18.77
C ASP A 287 -7.73 20.16 18.56
N VAL A 288 -8.81 19.38 18.68
CA VAL A 288 -10.17 19.86 18.49
C VAL A 288 -10.59 20.85 19.58
N ALA A 289 -10.22 20.62 20.84
CA ALA A 289 -10.49 21.54 21.95
C ALA A 289 -9.79 22.90 21.76
N ASN A 290 -8.64 22.92 21.07
CA ASN A 290 -7.93 24.14 20.68
C ASN A 290 -8.40 24.70 19.32
N ASN A 291 -9.61 24.35 18.87
CA ASN A 291 -10.21 24.78 17.60
C ASN A 291 -9.40 24.41 16.34
N ARG A 292 -8.55 23.37 16.41
CA ARG A 292 -7.88 22.79 15.24
C ARG A 292 -8.74 21.69 14.62
N GLU A 293 -8.46 21.37 13.36
CA GLU A 293 -9.04 20.20 12.69
C GLU A 293 -8.09 19.01 12.80
N ILE A 294 -8.63 17.80 12.74
CA ILE A 294 -7.81 16.59 12.62
C ILE A 294 -7.30 16.52 11.20
N GLU A 295 -6.00 16.75 11.02
CA GLU A 295 -5.39 16.83 9.72
C GLU A 295 -4.01 16.15 9.65
N GLU A 296 -3.71 15.55 8.51
CA GLU A 296 -2.38 15.00 8.20
C GLU A 296 -1.78 15.77 7.02
N GLU A 297 -0.55 16.24 7.17
CA GLU A 297 0.16 17.00 6.14
C GLU A 297 0.87 16.07 5.16
N PHE A 298 0.81 16.44 3.88
CA PHE A 298 1.47 15.78 2.78
C PHE A 298 2.22 16.80 1.94
N GLN A 299 3.27 16.33 1.28
CA GLN A 299 4.07 17.12 0.37
C GLN A 299 4.29 16.37 -0.93
N LEU A 300 4.09 17.04 -2.05
CA LEU A 300 4.42 16.57 -3.39
C LEU A 300 5.46 17.51 -3.97
N LYS A 301 6.61 16.99 -4.38
CA LYS A 301 7.64 17.77 -5.06
C LYS A 301 7.53 17.51 -6.57
N SER A 302 7.85 18.51 -7.38
CA SER A 302 7.88 18.41 -8.85
C SER A 302 6.67 17.68 -9.47
N ILE A 303 5.48 18.26 -9.31
CA ILE A 303 4.22 17.75 -9.90
C ILE A 303 3.60 18.80 -10.85
N ASP A 304 3.02 18.37 -11.96
CA ASP A 304 2.21 19.24 -12.81
C ASP A 304 0.89 19.62 -12.12
N LYS A 305 0.47 20.88 -12.25
CA LYS A 305 -0.77 21.38 -11.61
C LYS A 305 -2.01 20.54 -11.98
N LYS A 306 -2.12 20.16 -13.25
CA LYS A 306 -3.22 19.31 -13.75
C LYS A 306 -3.18 17.90 -13.14
N SER A 307 -1.99 17.36 -12.90
CA SER A 307 -1.84 16.07 -12.20
C SER A 307 -2.30 16.18 -10.75
N PHE A 308 -1.97 17.28 -10.07
CA PHE A 308 -2.46 17.55 -8.72
C PHE A 308 -3.99 17.72 -8.66
N GLU A 309 -4.59 18.48 -9.57
CA GLU A 309 -6.05 18.67 -9.61
C GLU A 309 -6.79 17.34 -9.82
N ARG A 310 -6.27 16.48 -10.72
CA ARG A 310 -6.81 15.12 -10.92
C ARG A 310 -6.64 14.23 -9.70
N LEU A 311 -5.49 14.31 -9.04
CA LEU A 311 -5.24 13.58 -7.79
C LEU A 311 -6.26 13.98 -6.72
N VAL A 312 -6.50 15.28 -6.52
CA VAL A 312 -7.49 15.79 -5.56
C VAL A 312 -8.90 15.31 -5.93
N ALA A 313 -9.27 15.32 -7.22
CA ALA A 313 -10.55 14.79 -7.68
C ALA A 313 -10.74 13.30 -7.35
N HIS A 314 -9.65 12.51 -7.30
CA HIS A 314 -9.68 11.10 -6.90
C HIS A 314 -9.78 10.86 -5.39
N MET A 315 -9.49 11.85 -4.54
CA MET A 315 -9.43 11.67 -3.07
C MET A 315 -10.79 11.62 -2.36
N GLY A 316 -11.91 11.61 -3.10
CA GLY A 316 -13.26 11.48 -2.54
C GLY A 316 -13.71 12.74 -1.77
N LYS A 317 -14.99 12.79 -1.40
CA LYS A 317 -15.59 13.99 -0.77
C LYS A 317 -15.46 14.02 0.77
N GLU A 318 -15.22 12.86 1.37
CA GLU A 318 -15.17 12.68 2.84
C GLU A 318 -13.87 13.24 3.43
N ILE A 319 -12.77 13.18 2.67
CA ILE A 319 -11.49 13.80 3.03
C ILE A 319 -11.50 15.24 2.50
N GLY A 320 -11.31 16.21 3.40
CA GLY A 320 -11.06 17.60 2.98
C GLY A 320 -9.62 17.75 2.52
N ILE A 321 -9.39 18.59 1.50
CA ILE A 321 -8.04 18.99 1.11
C ILE A 321 -7.86 20.47 1.42
N LYS A 322 -6.88 20.79 2.26
CA LYS A 322 -6.51 22.15 2.64
C LYS A 322 -5.13 22.45 2.09
N MET A 323 -5.02 23.47 1.25
CA MET A 323 -3.73 23.89 0.71
C MET A 323 -2.94 24.63 1.79
N ILE A 324 -1.69 24.21 2.04
CA ILE A 324 -0.77 24.90 2.97
C ILE A 324 0.11 25.86 2.18
N SER A 325 0.78 25.37 1.14
CA SER A 325 1.65 26.18 0.30
C SER A 325 1.80 25.56 -1.08
N SER A 326 2.00 26.39 -2.10
CA SER A 326 2.37 25.94 -3.44
C SER A 326 3.47 26.84 -4.00
N LYS A 327 4.53 26.23 -4.53
CA LYS A 327 5.65 26.93 -5.18
C LYS A 327 5.81 26.36 -6.58
N ASN A 328 5.86 27.23 -7.59
CA ASN A 328 6.14 26.85 -8.96
C ASN A 328 7.59 27.17 -9.30
N GLU A 329 8.30 26.17 -9.84
CA GLU A 329 9.63 26.32 -10.42
C GLU A 329 9.62 25.68 -11.80
N ASN A 330 9.77 26.48 -12.85
CA ASN A 330 9.82 26.02 -14.25
C ASN A 330 8.63 25.12 -14.67
N GLY A 331 7.42 25.44 -14.21
CA GLY A 331 6.20 24.69 -14.55
C GLY A 331 5.93 23.48 -13.64
N LYS A 332 6.90 23.08 -12.82
CA LYS A 332 6.75 22.03 -11.81
C LYS A 332 6.43 22.62 -10.46
N TRP A 333 5.47 22.00 -9.76
CA TRP A 333 5.00 22.49 -8.47
C TRP A 333 5.56 21.67 -7.32
N THR A 334 5.95 22.36 -6.25
CA THR A 334 6.04 21.78 -4.92
C THR A 334 4.81 22.21 -4.13
N ILE A 335 4.00 21.24 -3.73
CA ILE A 335 2.71 21.45 -3.09
C ILE A 335 2.72 20.82 -1.70
N ARG A 336 2.38 21.60 -0.68
CA ARG A 336 2.04 21.11 0.66
C ARG A 336 0.55 21.26 0.89
N PHE A 337 -0.09 20.20 1.36
CA PHE A 337 -1.52 20.18 1.63
C PHE A 337 -1.82 19.27 2.81
N SER A 338 -2.92 19.53 3.51
CA SER A 338 -3.42 18.65 4.56
C SER A 338 -4.64 17.88 4.08
N LYS A 339 -4.71 16.61 4.46
CA LYS A 339 -5.96 15.84 4.44
C LYS A 339 -6.69 16.08 5.76
N VAL A 340 -7.90 16.60 5.67
CA VAL A 340 -8.76 16.91 6.81
C VAL A 340 -9.76 15.78 7.02
N TYR A 341 -9.71 15.16 8.20
CA TYR A 341 -10.58 14.08 8.64
C TYR A 341 -11.87 14.65 9.24
N LYS A 342 -12.80 15.01 8.35
CA LYS A 342 -14.01 15.76 8.71
C LYS A 342 -14.90 15.01 9.70
N ARG A 343 -15.00 13.69 9.59
CA ARG A 343 -15.87 12.89 10.46
C ARG A 343 -15.32 12.86 11.89
N THR A 344 -14.03 12.55 12.05
CA THR A 344 -13.37 12.57 13.37
C THR A 344 -13.41 13.96 13.98
N THR A 345 -13.06 14.98 13.21
CA THR A 345 -13.12 16.38 13.66
C THR A 345 -14.51 16.75 14.17
N ARG A 346 -15.57 16.46 13.41
CA ARG A 346 -16.95 16.79 13.78
C ARG A 346 -17.40 16.05 15.03
N LEU A 347 -17.17 14.73 15.10
CA LEU A 347 -17.66 13.92 16.22
C LEU A 347 -16.93 14.23 17.52
N ILE A 348 -15.60 14.38 17.49
CA ILE A 348 -14.85 14.82 18.67
C ILE A 348 -15.33 16.20 19.12
N ARG A 349 -15.57 17.13 18.19
CA ARG A 349 -16.06 18.47 18.51
C ARG A 349 -17.40 18.43 19.22
N ASP A 350 -18.34 17.63 18.71
CA ASP A 350 -19.64 17.41 19.33
C ASP A 350 -19.48 16.93 20.79
N PHE A 351 -18.60 15.96 21.07
CA PHE A 351 -18.38 15.45 22.42
C PHE A 351 -17.65 16.44 23.34
N VAL A 352 -16.65 17.15 22.84
CA VAL A 352 -15.93 18.20 23.59
C VAL A 352 -16.89 19.29 24.04
N TYR A 353 -17.91 19.61 23.24
CA TYR A 353 -18.96 20.58 23.59
C TYR A 353 -20.17 19.96 24.31
N GLY A 354 -20.06 18.71 24.79
CA GLY A 354 -21.05 18.09 25.68
C GLY A 354 -22.29 17.52 24.99
N LYS A 355 -22.24 17.23 23.68
CA LYS A 355 -23.34 16.54 22.99
C LYS A 355 -23.50 15.13 23.57
N SER A 356 -24.72 14.80 23.98
CA SER A 356 -25.07 13.44 24.39
C SER A 356 -25.17 12.49 23.20
N GLN A 357 -24.88 11.21 23.43
CA GLN A 357 -25.00 10.13 22.46
C GLN A 357 -25.76 8.96 23.09
N ILE A 358 -26.55 8.26 22.28
CA ILE A 358 -27.12 6.96 22.61
C ILE A 358 -26.23 5.91 21.96
N ASP A 359 -25.86 4.89 22.72
CA ASP A 359 -25.01 3.78 22.27
C ASP A 359 -25.72 2.83 21.28
#